data_AF-A0A9P0L4C3-F1
#
_entry.id   AF-A0A9P0L4C3-F1
#
_cell.length_a   1.000
_cell.length_b   1.000
_cell.length_c   1.000
_cell.angle_alpha   90.00
_cell.angle_beta   90.00
_cell.angle_gamma   90.00
#
_symmetry.space_group_name_H-M   'P 1'
#
loop_
_entity.id
_entity.type
_entity.pdbx_description
1 polymer ?
#
loop_
_entity_poly.entity_id
_entity_poly.type
_entity_poly.pdbx_seq_one_letter_code
_entity_poly.pdbx_strand_id
1 'polypeptide(L)'
;MHSPTNNSVISNGINCSNTIYYGVYVPIDAKDYSEGPYVFQDKVEALKLAKRNKKARFKAFQFYHEAAEFAMNGSECPNNNHTITGLFTSKLSETTQTIGEKSSPFKGPKPQELVELRKAIESGNYKFVKETIWQNPRYLVSNGDTPSILQEGPRYNALHVAAKSKNAEIAELILSTISNTEFIKLLYGDDNQQNAEDRTAVLLDLYLNTPNKGLNETPLHFAAKHGAAEVVELLVSYPQCDKSTRNKFHKSAAEIICERADGNNIQAVKNKIQLLLQDSYYVPVLRAEDNSLPPTVGEPFSPTTPPVLNKDPLSPRLEIHAYAGPMDKKEAQEFRRVWKTPPRTLNFNSPSRKPNENVSVTSLRYKDPDKGLERIGKRLAKDYDVSWKEYWSFLGKFS
;
A
#
# COMPACT_ATOMS: atom_id res chain seq x y z
N MET A 1 24.80 -83.84 -9.72
CA MET A 1 25.50 -82.72 -9.05
C MET A 1 25.09 -81.44 -9.74
N HIS A 2 24.90 -80.38 -8.96
CA HIS A 2 24.47 -79.02 -9.33
C HIS A 2 22.96 -78.75 -9.38
N SER A 3 22.39 -78.58 -8.18
CA SER A 3 21.22 -77.74 -7.92
C SER A 3 21.68 -76.31 -7.64
N PRO A 4 20.96 -75.27 -8.11
CA PRO A 4 21.37 -73.88 -7.94
C PRO A 4 20.88 -73.30 -6.60
N THR A 5 21.62 -72.28 -6.21
CA THR A 5 21.62 -71.50 -4.97
C THR A 5 20.33 -70.71 -4.71
N ASN A 6 19.79 -70.84 -3.50
CA ASN A 6 18.79 -69.93 -2.93
C ASN A 6 19.27 -69.53 -1.51
N ASN A 7 19.98 -68.40 -1.39
CA ASN A 7 20.35 -67.82 -0.10
C ASN A 7 19.45 -66.62 0.17
N SER A 8 18.45 -66.82 1.01
CA SER A 8 17.64 -65.76 1.63
C SER A 8 18.50 -64.99 2.64
N VAL A 9 18.83 -63.75 2.30
CA VAL A 9 19.49 -62.79 3.18
C VAL A 9 18.50 -62.35 4.27
N ILE A 10 18.90 -62.59 5.51
CA ILE A 10 18.23 -62.18 6.75
C ILE A 10 18.35 -60.65 6.88
N SER A 11 17.23 -59.95 6.79
CA SER A 11 17.13 -58.52 7.10
C SER A 11 16.88 -58.33 8.60
N ASN A 12 17.91 -57.86 9.31
CA ASN A 12 17.79 -57.38 10.69
C ASN A 12 16.98 -56.07 10.70
N GLY A 13 15.71 -56.16 11.12
CA GLY A 13 14.87 -54.99 11.42
C GLY A 13 15.32 -54.30 12.70
N ILE A 14 15.86 -53.08 12.58
CA ILE A 14 16.03 -52.17 13.71
C ILE A 14 14.65 -51.56 14.01
N ASN A 15 14.02 -52.07 15.07
CA ASN A 15 12.76 -51.59 15.59
C ASN A 15 13.03 -50.32 16.44
N CYS A 16 13.08 -49.14 15.83
CA CYS A 16 13.20 -47.88 16.56
C CYS A 16 11.86 -47.54 17.23
N SER A 17 11.66 -48.00 18.45
CA SER A 17 10.61 -47.50 19.34
C SER A 17 10.75 -45.99 19.49
N ASN A 18 9.69 -45.24 19.18
CA ASN A 18 9.64 -43.79 19.25
C ASN A 18 9.55 -43.33 20.73
N THR A 19 10.63 -43.52 21.49
CA THR A 19 10.68 -43.20 22.92
C THR A 19 10.80 -41.69 23.09
N ILE A 20 9.74 -41.06 23.62
CA ILE A 20 9.68 -39.63 23.90
C ILE A 20 10.11 -39.39 25.35
N TYR A 21 11.00 -38.43 25.57
CA TYR A 21 11.49 -38.02 26.88
C TYR A 21 10.92 -36.66 27.26
N TYR A 22 10.60 -36.45 28.53
CA TYR A 22 9.99 -35.24 29.05
C TYR A 22 10.89 -34.57 30.07
N GLY A 23 11.37 -33.37 29.77
CA GLY A 23 12.16 -32.55 30.70
C GLY A 23 11.26 -31.60 31.49
N VAL A 24 11.42 -31.56 32.81
CA VAL A 24 10.73 -30.61 33.70
C VAL A 24 11.76 -29.69 34.35
N TYR A 25 11.75 -28.42 33.99
CA TYR A 25 12.55 -27.39 34.64
C TYR A 25 11.77 -26.79 35.80
N VAL A 26 12.30 -26.91 37.02
CA VAL A 26 11.77 -26.23 38.20
C VAL A 26 12.75 -25.14 38.60
N PRO A 27 12.41 -23.85 38.48
CA PRO A 27 13.25 -22.79 39.01
C PRO A 27 13.20 -22.85 40.54
N ILE A 28 14.22 -23.41 41.16
CA ILE A 28 14.41 -23.45 42.63
C ILE A 28 15.35 -22.31 42.98
N ASP A 29 14.89 -21.40 43.84
CA ASP A 29 15.73 -20.34 44.41
C ASP A 29 16.86 -20.98 45.24
N ALA A 30 18.09 -20.61 44.88
CA ALA A 30 19.39 -21.08 45.38
C ALA A 30 19.43 -21.88 46.69
N LYS A 31 20.05 -23.08 46.58
CA LYS A 31 20.61 -23.99 47.62
C LYS A 31 19.78 -25.23 47.94
N ASP A 32 19.83 -26.22 47.04
CA ASP A 32 19.98 -27.64 47.38
C ASP A 32 20.52 -28.38 46.15
N TYR A 33 21.80 -28.77 46.21
CA TYR A 33 22.44 -29.63 45.21
C TYR A 33 22.23 -31.08 45.62
N SER A 34 21.22 -31.74 45.03
CA SER A 34 21.03 -33.20 44.91
C SER A 34 19.66 -33.47 44.27
N GLU A 35 19.42 -34.31 43.27
CA GLU A 35 20.18 -35.32 42.51
C GLU A 35 19.60 -35.32 41.07
N GLY A 36 20.43 -35.14 40.05
CA GLY A 36 20.11 -35.45 38.65
C GLY A 36 19.05 -34.57 37.92
N PRO A 37 19.07 -34.54 36.58
CA PRO A 37 18.09 -33.81 35.78
C PRO A 37 16.70 -34.49 35.84
N TYR A 38 15.64 -33.69 36.05
CA TYR A 38 14.24 -34.17 36.05
C TYR A 38 13.78 -34.54 34.62
N VAL A 39 14.14 -35.73 34.18
CA VAL A 39 13.75 -36.32 32.88
C VAL A 39 12.89 -37.56 33.12
N PHE A 40 11.69 -37.57 32.55
CA PHE A 40 10.74 -38.68 32.67
C PHE A 40 10.44 -39.27 31.30
N GLN A 41 10.20 -40.58 31.23
CA GLN A 41 9.68 -41.25 30.03
C GLN A 41 8.15 -41.30 30.05
N ASP A 42 7.53 -41.22 31.24
CA ASP A 42 6.09 -41.13 31.40
C ASP A 42 5.60 -39.68 31.50
N LYS A 43 4.63 -39.34 30.65
CA LYS A 43 4.01 -38.01 30.59
C LYS A 43 3.28 -37.66 31.88
N VAL A 44 2.70 -38.65 32.56
CA VAL A 44 1.87 -38.41 33.75
C VAL A 44 2.72 -38.01 34.95
N GLU A 45 3.90 -38.61 35.12
CA GLU A 45 4.85 -38.25 36.18
C GLU A 45 5.45 -36.86 35.98
N ALA A 46 5.85 -36.54 34.75
CA ALA A 46 6.36 -35.21 34.41
C ALA A 46 5.32 -34.10 34.69
N LEU A 47 4.05 -34.36 34.36
CA LEU A 47 2.97 -33.40 34.58
C LEU A 47 2.61 -33.25 36.06
N LYS A 48 2.74 -34.31 36.88
CA LYS A 48 2.57 -34.24 38.34
C LYS A 48 3.62 -33.31 38.96
N LEU A 49 4.88 -33.41 38.53
CA LEU A 49 5.96 -32.56 39.03
C LEU A 49 5.77 -31.09 38.59
N ALA A 50 5.39 -30.87 37.31
CA ALA A 50 5.10 -29.53 36.81
C ALA A 50 3.89 -28.87 37.53
N LYS A 51 2.85 -29.65 37.86
CA LYS A 51 1.68 -29.15 38.61
C LYS A 51 1.99 -28.82 40.07
N ARG A 52 3.01 -29.45 40.66
CA ARG A 52 3.45 -29.19 42.03
C ARG A 52 4.11 -27.82 42.17
N ASN A 53 4.66 -27.26 41.08
CA ASN A 53 5.38 -25.99 41.07
C ASN A 53 4.81 -25.04 39.99
N LYS A 54 4.10 -23.97 40.40
CA LYS A 54 3.42 -23.03 39.47
C LYS A 54 4.34 -22.32 38.46
N LYS A 55 5.66 -22.28 38.71
CA LYS A 55 6.67 -21.68 37.82
C LYS A 55 7.46 -22.72 36.99
N ALA A 56 7.12 -24.01 37.10
CA ALA A 56 7.81 -25.06 36.36
C ALA A 56 7.45 -25.04 34.88
N ARG A 57 8.45 -25.31 34.02
CA ARG A 57 8.30 -25.42 32.57
C ARG A 57 8.50 -26.88 32.17
N PHE A 58 7.71 -27.38 31.23
CA PHE A 58 7.74 -28.77 30.77
C PHE A 58 7.78 -28.81 29.24
N LYS A 59 8.63 -29.67 28.68
CA LYS A 59 8.75 -29.88 27.23
C LYS A 59 9.10 -31.35 26.91
N ALA A 60 8.63 -31.84 25.77
CA ALA A 60 8.90 -33.18 25.27
C ALA A 60 10.01 -33.14 24.21
N PHE A 61 10.89 -34.14 24.22
CA PHE A 61 12.06 -34.28 23.37
C PHE A 61 12.16 -35.72 22.86
N GLN A 62 12.82 -35.90 21.71
CA GLN A 62 13.05 -37.22 21.13
C GLN A 62 14.30 -37.89 21.71
N PHE A 63 15.23 -37.10 22.26
CA PHE A 63 16.47 -37.58 22.85
C PHE A 63 16.57 -37.23 24.34
N TYR A 64 17.12 -38.17 25.13
CA TYR A 64 17.30 -38.00 26.56
C TYR A 64 18.20 -36.80 26.92
N HIS A 65 19.28 -36.58 26.15
CA HIS A 65 20.24 -35.52 26.44
C HIS A 65 19.62 -34.11 26.31
N GLU A 66 18.78 -33.89 25.31
CA GLU A 66 18.05 -32.62 25.14
C GLU A 66 17.05 -32.36 26.28
N ALA A 67 16.38 -33.41 26.75
CA ALA A 67 15.48 -33.33 27.90
C ALA A 67 16.24 -33.02 29.19
N ALA A 68 17.45 -33.56 29.36
CA ALA A 68 18.31 -33.31 30.51
C ALA A 68 18.82 -31.87 30.54
N GLU A 69 19.30 -31.34 29.41
CA GLU A 69 19.71 -29.93 29.28
C GLU A 69 18.53 -28.98 29.58
N PHE A 70 17.34 -29.28 29.07
CA PHE A 70 16.15 -28.48 29.36
C PHE A 70 15.80 -28.49 30.85
N ALA A 71 15.88 -29.65 31.51
CA ALA A 71 15.61 -29.78 32.94
C ALA A 71 16.63 -29.03 33.82
N MET A 72 17.86 -28.82 33.33
CA MET A 72 18.92 -28.11 34.07
C MET A 72 18.94 -26.60 33.80
N ASN A 73 18.79 -26.18 32.54
CA ASN A 73 19.12 -24.80 32.11
C ASN A 73 17.90 -23.92 31.81
N GLY A 74 16.67 -24.46 31.84
CA GLY A 74 15.49 -23.62 31.77
C GLY A 74 15.39 -22.74 30.51
N SER A 75 15.76 -23.26 29.35
CA SER A 75 15.66 -22.58 28.04
C SER A 75 16.38 -21.21 27.92
N GLU A 76 17.67 -21.15 28.25
CA GLU A 76 18.52 -19.98 27.93
C GLU A 76 19.34 -20.11 26.62
N CYS A 77 18.89 -20.93 25.64
CA CYS A 77 19.54 -21.00 24.32
C CYS A 77 18.49 -20.91 23.18
N PRO A 78 18.54 -19.89 22.30
CA PRO A 78 17.66 -19.78 21.14
C PRO A 78 18.20 -20.55 19.93
N ASN A 79 17.31 -21.36 19.33
CA ASN A 79 17.35 -22.00 18.01
C ASN A 79 18.34 -23.14 17.72
N ASN A 80 17.78 -24.34 17.50
CA ASN A 80 17.91 -25.01 16.21
C ASN A 80 16.69 -25.91 15.94
N ASN A 81 16.03 -25.68 14.81
CA ASN A 81 14.89 -26.45 14.33
C ASN A 81 15.37 -27.75 13.67
N HIS A 82 14.70 -28.87 13.94
CA HIS A 82 14.48 -29.90 12.92
C HIS A 82 13.14 -30.61 13.13
N THR A 83 12.18 -30.33 12.25
CA THR A 83 11.36 -31.40 11.66
C THR A 83 10.83 -30.94 10.32
N ILE A 84 11.27 -31.66 9.29
CA ILE A 84 10.93 -31.53 7.88
C ILE A 84 9.68 -32.36 7.61
N THR A 85 8.70 -31.75 6.93
CA THR A 85 7.85 -32.27 5.83
C THR A 85 6.84 -31.15 5.54
N GLY A 86 6.84 -30.37 4.46
CA GLY A 86 7.42 -30.49 3.13
C GLY A 86 6.32 -30.21 2.11
N LEU A 87 6.22 -28.98 1.59
CA LEU A 87 5.81 -28.65 0.21
C LEU A 87 5.99 -27.13 -0.03
N PHE A 88 7.00 -26.79 -0.85
CA PHE A 88 7.25 -25.62 -1.74
C PHE A 88 6.63 -24.25 -1.37
N THR A 89 7.36 -23.12 -1.31
CA THR A 89 8.15 -22.52 -2.42
C THR A 89 9.22 -21.51 -1.94
N SER A 90 10.37 -21.55 -2.64
CA SER A 90 11.40 -20.52 -2.92
C SER A 90 11.65 -19.32 -1.98
N LYS A 91 12.85 -19.34 -1.39
CA LYS A 91 13.57 -18.21 -0.77
C LYS A 91 13.90 -17.10 -1.80
N LEU A 92 13.73 -15.85 -1.38
CA LEU A 92 14.73 -14.79 -1.64
C LEU A 92 15.06 -14.13 -0.28
N SER A 93 16.34 -14.16 0.04
CA SER A 93 17.08 -13.55 1.16
C SER A 93 16.41 -12.41 1.94
N GLU A 94 16.06 -12.69 3.20
CA GLU A 94 15.86 -11.68 4.24
C GLU A 94 17.18 -11.48 5.01
N THR A 95 17.68 -10.25 4.95
CA THR A 95 18.60 -9.70 5.95
C THR A 95 17.79 -8.64 6.68
N THR A 96 16.94 -9.04 7.62
CA THR A 96 16.24 -8.11 8.51
C THR A 96 16.41 -8.58 9.93
N GLN A 97 17.17 -7.78 10.67
CA GLN A 97 17.41 -7.91 12.09
C GLN A 97 16.07 -7.93 12.83
N THR A 98 15.89 -8.96 13.64
CA THR A 98 14.79 -9.10 14.58
C THR A 98 14.94 -8.08 15.70
N ILE A 99 14.26 -6.94 15.58
CA ILE A 99 14.06 -6.01 16.70
C ILE A 99 12.82 -6.50 17.45
N GLY A 100 12.99 -6.92 18.70
CA GLY A 100 11.89 -7.28 19.59
C GLY A 100 10.99 -6.07 19.83
N GLU A 101 9.77 -6.13 19.30
CA GLU A 101 8.73 -5.10 19.51
C GLU A 101 8.41 -4.94 20.99
N LYS A 102 8.57 -3.72 21.51
CA LYS A 102 7.94 -3.33 22.77
C LYS A 102 6.42 -3.40 22.55
N SER A 103 5.73 -4.20 23.35
CA SER A 103 4.27 -4.30 23.29
C SER A 103 3.66 -2.92 23.51
N SER A 104 2.82 -2.48 22.58
CA SER A 104 2.13 -1.18 22.65
C SER A 104 1.45 -0.97 24.02
N PRO A 105 1.49 0.24 24.61
CA PRO A 105 0.87 0.52 25.91
C PRO A 105 -0.65 0.46 25.87
N PHE A 106 -1.26 0.42 24.68
CA PHE A 106 -2.69 0.41 24.48
C PHE A 106 -3.26 -1.00 24.41
N LYS A 107 -4.31 -1.26 25.20
CA LYS A 107 -5.09 -2.48 25.08
C LYS A 107 -5.94 -2.45 23.80
N GLY A 108 -6.02 -3.60 23.13
CA GLY A 108 -6.90 -3.75 21.97
C GLY A 108 -8.37 -3.49 22.34
N PRO A 109 -9.11 -2.73 21.53
CA PRO A 109 -10.50 -2.39 21.82
C PRO A 109 -11.40 -3.64 21.83
N LYS A 110 -12.47 -3.59 22.61
CA LYS A 110 -13.46 -4.69 22.66
C LYS A 110 -14.29 -4.70 21.37
N PRO A 111 -14.84 -5.86 20.95
CA PRO A 111 -15.70 -5.93 19.77
C PRO A 111 -16.91 -4.98 19.79
N GLN A 112 -17.48 -4.71 20.98
CA GLN A 112 -18.58 -3.77 21.15
C GLN A 112 -18.19 -2.32 20.83
N GLU A 113 -16.99 -1.91 21.25
CA GLU A 113 -16.45 -0.57 21.00
C GLU A 113 -16.10 -0.40 19.51
N LEU A 114 -15.63 -1.46 18.85
CA LEU A 114 -15.41 -1.45 17.39
C LEU A 114 -16.74 -1.29 16.61
N VAL A 115 -17.82 -1.92 17.10
CA VAL A 115 -19.16 -1.76 16.53
C VAL A 115 -19.68 -0.33 16.74
N GLU A 116 -19.41 0.27 17.89
CA GLU A 116 -19.77 1.66 18.18
C GLU A 116 -19.01 2.64 17.28
N LEU A 117 -17.69 2.45 17.14
CA LEU A 117 -16.88 3.24 16.21
C LEU A 117 -17.38 3.10 14.76
N ARG A 118 -17.73 1.88 14.33
CA ARG A 118 -18.33 1.65 13.00
C ARG A 118 -19.60 2.46 12.82
N LYS A 119 -20.52 2.42 13.79
CA LYS A 119 -21.77 3.19 13.73
C LYS A 119 -21.52 4.69 13.68
N ALA A 120 -20.53 5.18 14.44
CA ALA A 120 -20.16 6.60 14.42
C ALA A 120 -19.57 7.03 13.06
N ILE A 121 -18.81 6.16 12.40
CA ILE A 121 -18.33 6.37 11.03
C ILE A 121 -19.50 6.38 10.03
N GLU A 122 -20.45 5.45 10.17
CA GLU A 122 -21.63 5.38 9.31
C GLU A 122 -22.52 6.61 9.48
N SER A 123 -22.65 7.13 10.71
CA SER A 123 -23.47 8.30 11.03
C SER A 123 -22.80 9.65 10.77
N GLY A 124 -21.52 9.68 10.38
CA GLY A 124 -20.81 10.94 10.12
C GLY A 124 -20.41 11.71 11.39
N ASN A 125 -20.28 11.06 12.57
CA ASN A 125 -19.92 11.77 13.80
C ASN A 125 -18.40 12.03 13.89
N TYR A 126 -17.95 13.09 13.23
CA TYR A 126 -16.54 13.47 13.15
C TYR A 126 -15.85 13.59 14.52
N LYS A 127 -16.48 14.31 15.47
CA LYS A 127 -15.88 14.62 16.77
C LYS A 127 -15.62 13.36 17.58
N PHE A 128 -16.63 12.50 17.69
CA PHE A 128 -16.52 11.25 18.42
C PHE A 128 -15.47 10.32 17.82
N VAL A 129 -15.44 10.20 16.49
CA VAL A 129 -14.47 9.36 15.77
C VAL A 129 -13.04 9.87 16.03
N LYS A 130 -12.81 11.18 15.90
CA LYS A 130 -11.51 11.79 16.18
C LYS A 130 -11.05 11.54 17.61
N GLU A 131 -11.89 11.85 18.59
CA GLU A 131 -11.56 11.65 20.01
C GLU A 131 -11.24 10.18 20.30
N THR A 132 -12.06 9.25 19.81
CA THR A 132 -11.87 7.80 20.04
C THR A 132 -10.54 7.29 19.47
N ILE A 133 -10.20 7.70 18.24
CA ILE A 133 -8.95 7.28 17.57
C ILE A 133 -7.73 7.80 18.32
N TRP A 134 -7.73 9.07 18.75
CA TRP A 134 -6.60 9.68 19.44
C TRP A 134 -6.46 9.22 20.89
N GLN A 135 -7.55 8.81 21.55
CA GLN A 135 -7.49 8.19 22.88
C GLN A 135 -6.88 6.78 22.83
N ASN A 136 -7.15 6.02 21.76
CA ASN A 136 -6.57 4.70 21.59
C ASN A 136 -6.27 4.41 20.10
N PRO A 137 -4.99 4.50 19.68
CA PRO A 137 -4.59 4.23 18.30
C PRO A 137 -4.95 2.82 17.80
N ARG A 138 -5.21 1.89 18.73
CA ARG A 138 -5.61 0.50 18.41
C ARG A 138 -6.98 0.37 17.75
N TYR A 139 -7.78 1.44 17.76
CA TYR A 139 -9.00 1.49 16.97
C TYR A 139 -8.74 1.50 15.46
N LEU A 140 -7.57 1.97 15.02
CA LEU A 140 -7.14 1.94 13.61
C LEU A 140 -6.05 0.91 13.35
N VAL A 141 -5.13 0.68 14.29
CA VAL A 141 -4.00 -0.24 14.08
C VAL A 141 -4.15 -1.51 14.92
N SER A 142 -4.01 -2.67 14.29
CA SER A 142 -4.10 -3.97 14.96
C SER A 142 -2.77 -4.36 15.65
N ASN A 143 -2.68 -5.57 16.24
CA ASN A 143 -1.47 -6.06 16.92
C ASN A 143 -0.29 -6.38 15.97
N GLY A 144 -0.48 -6.28 14.66
CA GLY A 144 0.59 -6.55 13.69
C GLY A 144 0.56 -5.55 12.55
N ASP A 145 0.62 -4.26 12.90
CA ASP A 145 0.83 -3.13 11.98
C ASP A 145 -0.10 -3.11 10.76
N THR A 146 -1.30 -3.65 10.95
CA THR A 146 -2.30 -3.82 9.91
C THR A 146 -3.56 -3.05 10.27
N PRO A 147 -4.32 -2.58 9.26
CA PRO A 147 -5.59 -1.92 9.47
C PRO A 147 -6.52 -2.73 10.37
N SER A 148 -7.14 -2.06 11.34
CA SER A 148 -8.12 -2.68 12.22
C SER A 148 -9.36 -3.09 11.42
N ILE A 149 -9.95 -4.22 11.80
CA ILE A 149 -11.14 -4.76 11.16
C ILE A 149 -12.35 -4.34 12.01
N LEU A 150 -13.18 -3.43 11.49
CA LEU A 150 -14.40 -2.96 12.16
C LEU A 150 -15.60 -3.87 11.92
N GLN A 151 -15.55 -4.73 10.90
CA GLN A 151 -16.59 -5.72 10.61
C GLN A 151 -15.95 -7.06 10.26
N GLU A 152 -15.98 -8.01 11.20
CA GLU A 152 -15.23 -9.27 11.13
C GLU A 152 -15.62 -10.19 9.98
N GLY A 153 -16.90 -10.20 9.57
CA GLY A 153 -17.40 -11.06 8.49
C GLY A 153 -16.70 -10.82 7.15
N PRO A 154 -17.01 -9.71 6.45
CA PRO A 154 -16.35 -9.34 5.20
C PRO A 154 -14.98 -8.67 5.41
N ARG A 155 -14.51 -8.55 6.66
CA ARG A 155 -13.26 -7.89 7.06
C ARG A 155 -13.13 -6.45 6.55
N TYR A 156 -14.12 -5.60 6.85
CA TYR A 156 -14.05 -4.19 6.49
C TYR A 156 -13.11 -3.43 7.42
N ASN A 157 -12.16 -2.72 6.82
CA ASN A 157 -11.41 -1.66 7.49
C ASN A 157 -12.29 -0.40 7.64
N ALA A 158 -11.80 0.59 8.38
CA ALA A 158 -12.51 1.85 8.58
C ALA A 158 -12.83 2.60 7.26
N LEU A 159 -11.95 2.50 6.26
CA LEU A 159 -12.10 3.16 4.97
C LEU A 159 -13.17 2.53 4.09
N HIS A 160 -13.32 1.20 4.10
CA HIS A 160 -14.45 0.51 3.44
C HIS A 160 -15.79 0.97 4.00
N VAL A 161 -15.88 1.13 5.33
CA VAL A 161 -17.09 1.61 6.00
C VAL A 161 -17.38 3.06 5.61
N ALA A 162 -16.38 3.94 5.68
CA ALA A 162 -16.52 5.35 5.28
C ALA A 162 -16.94 5.50 3.81
N ALA A 163 -16.32 4.70 2.91
CA ALA A 163 -16.65 4.68 1.49
C ALA A 163 -18.09 4.19 1.22
N LYS A 164 -18.53 3.16 1.94
CA LYS A 164 -19.91 2.65 1.85
C LYS A 164 -20.94 3.72 2.28
N SER A 165 -20.64 4.48 3.33
CA SER A 165 -21.51 5.55 3.85
C SER A 165 -21.37 6.89 3.13
N LYS A 166 -20.49 6.99 2.12
CA LYS A 166 -20.21 8.22 1.36
C LYS A 166 -19.69 9.39 2.23
N ASN A 167 -19.08 9.09 3.38
CA ASN A 167 -18.61 10.10 4.33
C ASN A 167 -17.14 10.45 4.04
N ALA A 168 -16.92 11.42 3.14
CA ALA A 168 -15.59 11.88 2.76
C ALA A 168 -14.82 12.52 3.91
N GLU A 169 -15.48 13.31 4.76
CA GLU A 169 -14.85 13.97 5.91
C GLU A 169 -14.21 12.97 6.90
N ILE A 170 -14.88 11.83 7.14
CA ILE A 170 -14.34 10.79 8.02
C ILE A 170 -13.23 10.00 7.32
N ALA A 171 -13.37 9.74 6.02
CA ALA A 171 -12.31 9.11 5.24
C ALA A 171 -11.02 9.97 5.27
N GLU A 172 -11.15 11.29 5.13
CA GLU A 172 -10.04 12.24 5.23
C GLU A 172 -9.44 12.26 6.64
N LEU A 173 -10.28 12.27 7.69
CA LEU A 173 -9.82 12.18 9.07
C LEU A 173 -8.99 10.90 9.31
N ILE A 174 -9.46 9.75 8.81
CA ILE A 174 -8.75 8.47 8.95
C ILE A 174 -7.40 8.54 8.23
N LEU A 175 -7.38 8.95 6.96
CA LEU A 175 -6.15 9.00 6.16
C LEU A 175 -5.16 10.05 6.69
N SER A 176 -5.62 11.21 7.13
CA SER A 176 -4.78 12.25 7.73
C SER A 176 -4.21 11.83 9.09
N THR A 177 -4.98 11.06 9.88
CA THR A 177 -4.49 10.52 11.16
C THR A 177 -3.43 9.44 10.92
N ILE A 178 -3.62 8.55 9.95
CA ILE A 178 -2.64 7.52 9.59
C ILE A 178 -1.36 8.14 9.01
N SER A 179 -1.50 9.19 8.20
CA SER A 179 -0.38 9.94 7.62
C SER A 179 0.39 10.77 8.65
N ASN A 180 -0.12 10.91 9.87
CA ASN A 180 0.53 11.66 10.93
C ASN A 180 1.55 10.78 11.68
N THR A 181 2.83 11.15 11.62
CA THR A 181 3.92 10.43 12.30
C THR A 181 3.77 10.44 13.82
N GLU A 182 3.17 11.49 14.40
CA GLU A 182 2.91 11.57 15.85
C GLU A 182 1.90 10.51 16.31
N PHE A 183 0.97 10.12 15.44
CA PHE A 183 0.01 9.06 15.75
C PHE A 183 0.69 7.68 15.81
N ILE A 184 1.69 7.44 14.96
CA ILE A 184 2.48 6.20 14.98
C ILE A 184 3.46 6.19 16.17
N LYS A 185 4.10 7.32 16.47
CA LYS A 185 4.92 7.47 17.68
C LYS A 185 4.13 7.23 18.96
N LEU A 186 2.85 7.62 18.99
CA LEU A 186 1.97 7.31 20.12
C LEU A 186 1.86 5.79 20.33
N LEU A 187 1.82 4.98 19.27
CA LEU A 187 1.60 3.54 19.35
C LEU A 187 2.84 2.73 19.77
N TYR A 188 4.03 3.10 19.27
CA TYR A 188 5.30 2.37 19.50
C TYR A 188 6.28 3.10 20.43
N GLY A 189 6.03 4.37 20.74
CA GLY A 189 6.93 5.25 21.47
C GLY A 189 7.84 6.06 20.55
N ASP A 190 8.90 6.62 21.14
CA ASP A 190 9.89 7.47 20.47
C ASP A 190 10.84 6.62 19.59
N ASP A 191 10.30 6.09 18.49
CA ASP A 191 11.07 5.46 17.43
C ASP A 191 11.72 6.52 16.53
N ASN A 192 12.85 6.16 15.90
CA ASN A 192 13.52 7.03 14.92
C ASN A 192 12.52 7.56 13.86
N GLN A 193 12.61 8.86 13.56
CA GLN A 193 11.70 9.55 12.61
C GLN A 193 11.54 8.79 11.28
N GLN A 194 12.63 8.29 10.70
CA GLN A 194 12.60 7.52 9.45
C GLN A 194 11.77 6.24 9.56
N ASN A 195 11.89 5.52 10.68
CA ASN A 195 11.15 4.27 10.91
C ASN A 195 9.65 4.55 11.11
N ALA A 196 9.31 5.68 11.74
CA ALA A 196 7.91 6.12 11.85
C ALA A 196 7.33 6.47 10.46
N GLU A 197 8.09 7.15 9.61
CA GLU A 197 7.69 7.49 8.24
C GLU A 197 7.50 6.24 7.37
N ASP A 198 8.44 5.29 7.41
CA ASP A 198 8.35 4.04 6.66
C ASP A 198 7.12 3.23 7.09
N ARG A 199 6.85 3.14 8.40
CA ARG A 199 5.65 2.46 8.92
C ARG A 199 4.36 3.19 8.54
N THR A 200 4.34 4.52 8.60
CA THR A 200 3.20 5.32 8.12
C THR A 200 2.93 5.05 6.65
N ALA A 201 3.97 4.99 5.81
CA ALA A 201 3.82 4.72 4.37
C ALA A 201 3.24 3.32 4.12
N VAL A 202 3.75 2.29 4.81
CA VAL A 202 3.22 0.92 4.71
C VAL A 202 1.78 0.84 5.20
N LEU A 203 1.46 1.47 6.33
CA LEU A 203 0.10 1.44 6.87
C LEU A 203 -0.90 2.19 5.97
N LEU A 204 -0.48 3.32 5.39
CA LEU A 204 -1.29 4.06 4.42
C LEU A 204 -1.57 3.23 3.17
N ASP A 205 -0.56 2.56 2.63
CA ASP A 205 -0.71 1.63 1.50
C ASP A 205 -1.71 0.50 1.83
N LEU A 206 -1.57 -0.13 3.00
CA LEU A 206 -2.50 -1.15 3.46
C LEU A 206 -3.93 -0.62 3.57
N TYR A 207 -4.12 0.60 4.09
CA TYR A 207 -5.47 1.17 4.21
C TYR A 207 -6.11 1.45 2.85
N LEU A 208 -5.34 1.91 1.86
CA LEU A 208 -5.80 2.23 0.52
C LEU A 208 -6.05 1.00 -0.35
N ASN A 209 -5.20 -0.02 -0.22
CA ASN A 209 -5.12 -1.13 -1.18
C ASN A 209 -5.53 -2.50 -0.63
N THR A 210 -5.71 -2.66 0.69
CA THR A 210 -6.16 -3.96 1.25
C THR A 210 -7.60 -4.26 0.83
N PRO A 211 -7.84 -5.36 0.10
CA PRO A 211 -9.18 -5.73 -0.32
C PRO A 211 -9.96 -6.42 0.80
N ASN A 212 -11.30 -6.33 0.73
CA ASN A 212 -12.17 -7.01 1.67
C ASN A 212 -12.19 -8.54 1.47
N LYS A 213 -12.50 -9.27 2.54
CA LYS A 213 -12.67 -10.72 2.46
C LYS A 213 -13.96 -11.07 1.74
N GLY A 214 -13.85 -11.84 0.65
CA GLY A 214 -14.97 -12.43 -0.09
C GLY A 214 -15.10 -11.93 -1.52
N LEU A 215 -15.19 -10.60 -1.72
CA LEU A 215 -15.32 -9.99 -3.05
C LEU A 215 -13.99 -9.45 -3.61
N ASN A 216 -12.96 -9.38 -2.76
CA ASN A 216 -11.66 -8.81 -3.12
C ASN A 216 -11.77 -7.35 -3.61
N GLU A 217 -12.73 -6.59 -3.07
CA GLU A 217 -12.97 -5.20 -3.41
C GLU A 217 -12.16 -4.31 -2.47
N THR A 218 -11.36 -3.39 -3.02
CA THR A 218 -10.63 -2.37 -2.26
C THR A 218 -11.57 -1.23 -1.84
N PRO A 219 -11.14 -0.33 -0.93
CA PRO A 219 -11.92 0.86 -0.59
C PRO A 219 -12.32 1.70 -1.82
N LEU A 220 -11.46 1.78 -2.84
CA LEU A 220 -11.78 2.45 -4.10
C LEU A 220 -12.94 1.76 -4.85
N HIS A 221 -12.98 0.42 -4.89
CA HIS A 221 -14.11 -0.32 -5.45
C HIS A 221 -15.41 0.00 -4.69
N PHE A 222 -15.38 0.05 -3.36
CA PHE A 222 -16.55 0.40 -2.55
C PHE A 222 -17.04 1.83 -2.85
N ALA A 223 -16.13 2.80 -2.88
CA ALA A 223 -16.46 4.19 -3.15
C ALA A 223 -17.10 4.35 -4.54
N ALA A 224 -16.51 3.73 -5.57
CA ALA A 224 -17.04 3.76 -6.93
C ALA A 224 -18.41 3.06 -7.04
N LYS A 225 -18.56 1.88 -6.43
CA LYS A 225 -19.79 1.07 -6.46
C LYS A 225 -20.98 1.75 -5.81
N HIS A 226 -20.75 2.45 -4.70
CA HIS A 226 -21.78 3.18 -3.98
C HIS A 226 -22.00 4.61 -4.52
N GLY A 227 -21.15 5.09 -5.43
CA GLY A 227 -21.24 6.43 -6.00
C GLY A 227 -20.81 7.53 -5.02
N ALA A 228 -19.80 7.27 -4.19
CA ALA A 228 -19.22 8.23 -3.26
C ALA A 228 -18.14 9.08 -3.98
N ALA A 229 -18.57 10.06 -4.77
CA ALA A 229 -17.66 10.82 -5.64
C ALA A 229 -16.55 11.55 -4.87
N GLU A 230 -16.89 12.13 -3.73
CA GLU A 230 -15.98 12.86 -2.84
C GLU A 230 -14.95 11.92 -2.21
N VAL A 231 -15.36 10.70 -1.86
CA VAL A 231 -14.42 9.69 -1.34
C VAL A 231 -13.50 9.20 -2.45
N VAL A 232 -14.00 8.99 -3.68
CA VAL A 232 -13.15 8.62 -4.82
C VAL A 232 -12.11 9.70 -5.10
N GLU A 233 -12.52 10.96 -5.12
CA GLU A 233 -11.63 12.11 -5.31
C GLU A 233 -10.52 12.14 -4.26
N LEU A 234 -10.88 11.95 -2.99
CA LEU A 234 -9.92 11.85 -1.90
C LEU A 234 -8.95 10.67 -2.10
N LEU A 235 -9.44 9.46 -2.38
CA LEU A 235 -8.59 8.28 -2.56
C LEU A 235 -7.61 8.44 -3.72
N VAL A 236 -8.09 8.97 -4.86
CA VAL A 236 -7.28 9.20 -6.07
C VAL A 236 -6.23 10.30 -5.86
N SER A 237 -6.43 11.21 -4.90
CA SER A 237 -5.43 12.23 -4.56
C SER A 237 -4.15 11.63 -3.96
N TYR A 238 -4.23 10.42 -3.37
CA TYR A 238 -3.07 9.73 -2.82
C TYR A 238 -2.36 8.92 -3.92
N PRO A 239 -1.06 9.16 -4.18
CA PRO A 239 -0.32 8.45 -5.22
C PRO A 239 -0.15 6.96 -4.94
N GLN A 240 -0.29 6.53 -3.68
CA GLN A 240 -0.23 5.11 -3.28
C GLN A 240 -1.51 4.35 -3.65
N CYS A 241 -2.62 5.01 -3.98
CA CYS A 241 -3.87 4.32 -4.29
C CYS A 241 -3.81 3.64 -5.67
N ASP A 242 -3.94 2.32 -5.69
CA ASP A 242 -3.93 1.56 -6.94
C ASP A 242 -5.33 1.54 -7.60
N LYS A 243 -5.43 2.21 -8.75
CA LYS A 243 -6.65 2.22 -9.59
C LYS A 243 -6.80 0.96 -10.44
N SER A 244 -5.73 0.20 -10.64
CA SER A 244 -5.67 -0.93 -11.57
C SER A 244 -6.07 -2.27 -10.94
N THR A 245 -6.15 -2.32 -9.60
CA THR A 245 -6.56 -3.52 -8.86
C THR A 245 -7.91 -4.04 -9.37
N ARG A 246 -8.04 -5.37 -9.49
CA ARG A 246 -9.26 -6.05 -9.90
C ARG A 246 -9.87 -6.85 -8.77
N ASN A 247 -11.20 -6.83 -8.70
CA ASN A 247 -11.96 -7.63 -7.74
C ASN A 247 -12.05 -9.11 -8.15
N LYS A 248 -12.76 -9.93 -7.37
CA LYS A 248 -12.99 -11.36 -7.66
C LYS A 248 -13.67 -11.61 -9.01
N PHE A 249 -14.43 -10.66 -9.53
CA PHE A 249 -15.08 -10.71 -10.83
C PHE A 249 -14.19 -10.19 -11.97
N HIS A 250 -12.91 -9.94 -11.71
CA HIS A 250 -11.95 -9.35 -12.64
C HIS A 250 -12.34 -7.94 -13.10
N LYS A 251 -13.23 -7.26 -12.37
CA LYS A 251 -13.65 -5.90 -12.69
C LYS A 251 -12.79 -4.89 -11.95
N SER A 252 -12.48 -3.78 -12.62
CA SER A 252 -11.82 -2.61 -12.01
C SER A 252 -12.85 -1.70 -11.33
N ALA A 253 -12.40 -0.79 -10.46
CA ALA A 253 -13.27 0.19 -9.81
C ALA A 253 -14.05 1.06 -10.82
N ALA A 254 -13.46 1.34 -11.98
CA ALA A 254 -14.09 2.11 -13.06
C ALA A 254 -15.22 1.34 -13.77
N GLU A 255 -15.21 0.02 -13.75
CA GLU A 255 -16.23 -0.82 -14.41
C GLU A 255 -17.49 -1.02 -13.56
N ILE A 256 -17.40 -0.79 -12.24
CA ILE A 256 -18.50 -1.02 -11.28
C ILE A 256 -19.12 0.28 -10.75
N ILE A 257 -18.85 1.41 -11.39
CA ILE A 257 -19.32 2.74 -10.94
C ILE A 257 -20.84 2.75 -10.83
N CYS A 258 -21.33 3.18 -9.67
CA CYS A 258 -22.75 3.35 -9.35
C CYS A 258 -23.60 2.07 -9.46
N GLU A 259 -23.03 0.87 -9.42
CA GLU A 259 -23.79 -0.40 -9.45
C GLU A 259 -24.77 -0.53 -8.26
N ARG A 260 -24.47 0.12 -7.12
CA ARG A 260 -25.31 0.16 -5.92
C ARG A 260 -25.55 1.59 -5.42
N ALA A 261 -25.49 2.58 -6.31
CA ALA A 261 -25.76 3.96 -5.94
C ALA A 261 -27.26 4.23 -5.95
N ASP A 262 -27.76 4.81 -4.86
CA ASP A 262 -29.14 5.27 -4.75
C ASP A 262 -29.23 6.79 -5.01
N GLY A 263 -30.23 7.23 -5.80
CA GLY A 263 -30.55 8.66 -6.01
C GLY A 263 -30.90 9.04 -7.46
N ASN A 264 -31.41 10.26 -7.68
CA ASN A 264 -31.82 10.73 -9.01
C ASN A 264 -30.63 11.20 -9.89
N ASN A 265 -29.49 11.54 -9.28
CA ASN A 265 -28.33 12.12 -9.97
C ASN A 265 -27.26 11.09 -10.37
N ILE A 266 -27.62 9.81 -10.48
CA ILE A 266 -26.67 8.70 -10.72
C ILE A 266 -25.81 8.94 -11.97
N GLN A 267 -26.38 9.46 -13.06
CA GLN A 267 -25.62 9.66 -14.30
C GLN A 267 -24.56 10.76 -14.16
N ALA A 268 -24.88 11.86 -13.48
CA ALA A 268 -23.91 12.94 -13.24
C ALA A 268 -22.78 12.47 -12.32
N VAL A 269 -23.12 11.75 -11.24
CA VAL A 269 -22.15 11.15 -10.31
C VAL A 269 -21.28 10.11 -11.03
N LYS A 270 -21.88 9.28 -11.89
CA LYS A 270 -21.16 8.28 -12.69
C LYS A 270 -20.14 8.95 -13.62
N ASN A 271 -20.54 10.01 -14.32
CA ASN A 271 -19.63 10.75 -15.19
C ASN A 271 -18.50 11.41 -14.38
N LYS A 272 -18.80 11.99 -13.20
CA LYS A 272 -17.79 12.58 -12.31
C LYS A 272 -16.77 11.53 -11.84
N ILE A 273 -17.24 10.38 -11.35
CA ILE A 273 -16.36 9.29 -10.88
C ILE A 273 -15.55 8.69 -12.03
N GLN A 274 -16.16 8.54 -13.22
CA GLN A 274 -15.46 8.05 -14.40
C GLN A 274 -14.27 8.95 -14.75
N LEU A 275 -14.47 10.26 -14.72
CA LEU A 275 -13.42 11.25 -14.99
C LEU A 275 -12.30 11.21 -13.93
N LEU A 276 -12.67 11.05 -12.64
CA LEU A 276 -11.70 10.95 -11.54
C LEU A 276 -10.84 9.67 -11.63
N LEU A 277 -11.44 8.55 -12.04
CA LEU A 277 -10.75 7.27 -12.18
C LEU A 277 -9.92 7.19 -13.47
N GLN A 278 -10.27 7.96 -14.50
CA GLN A 278 -9.44 8.09 -15.69
C GLN A 278 -8.13 8.79 -15.37
N ASP A 279 -7.05 8.30 -15.97
CA ASP A 279 -5.76 8.96 -15.87
C ASP A 279 -5.77 10.24 -16.70
N SER A 280 -5.61 11.37 -16.02
CA SER A 280 -5.43 12.67 -16.65
C SER A 280 -3.99 12.80 -17.15
N TYR A 281 -3.82 12.93 -18.46
CA TYR A 281 -2.53 13.19 -19.09
C TYR A 281 -2.33 14.67 -19.34
N TYR A 282 -1.08 15.10 -19.23
CA TYR A 282 -0.62 16.45 -19.48
C TYR A 282 0.52 16.42 -20.50
N VAL A 283 0.50 17.33 -21.46
CA VAL A 283 1.55 17.46 -22.48
C VAL A 283 2.42 18.67 -22.15
N PRO A 284 3.69 18.49 -21.75
CA PRO A 284 4.57 19.59 -21.37
C PRO A 284 5.37 20.16 -22.55
N VAL A 285 5.77 21.42 -22.42
CA VAL A 285 6.88 22.04 -23.15
C VAL A 285 8.12 21.96 -22.30
N LEU A 286 9.17 21.41 -22.87
CA LEU A 286 10.48 21.27 -22.24
C LEU A 286 11.44 22.29 -22.85
N ARG A 287 12.09 23.07 -21.99
CA ARG A 287 13.20 23.96 -22.36
C ARG A 287 14.43 23.61 -21.55
N ALA A 288 15.60 23.82 -22.15
CA ALA A 288 16.85 23.77 -21.42
C ALA A 288 17.03 25.07 -20.63
N GLU A 289 17.46 24.97 -19.37
CA GLU A 289 17.72 26.11 -18.47
C GLU A 289 18.71 27.11 -19.09
N ASP A 290 19.71 26.61 -19.82
CA ASP A 290 20.75 27.39 -20.48
C ASP A 290 20.40 27.80 -21.92
N ASN A 291 19.18 27.52 -22.39
CA ASN A 291 18.75 27.68 -23.79
C ASN A 291 19.70 27.02 -24.82
N SER A 292 20.50 26.03 -24.41
CA SER A 292 21.42 25.32 -25.31
C SER A 292 20.69 24.46 -26.34
N LEU A 293 19.48 24.00 -26.02
CA LEU A 293 18.63 23.18 -26.87
C LEU A 293 17.35 23.93 -27.27
N PRO A 294 16.85 23.70 -28.50
CA PRO A 294 15.57 24.25 -28.91
C PRO A 294 14.43 23.69 -28.04
N PRO A 295 13.36 24.48 -27.81
CA PRO A 295 12.20 24.02 -27.05
C PRO A 295 11.55 22.81 -27.73
N THR A 296 11.18 21.80 -26.94
CA THR A 296 10.56 20.57 -27.46
C THR A 296 9.27 20.23 -26.72
N VAL A 297 8.34 19.58 -27.43
CA VAL A 297 7.11 19.05 -26.81
C VAL A 297 7.42 17.68 -26.22
N GLY A 298 7.34 17.58 -24.89
CA GLY A 298 7.60 16.35 -24.14
C GLY A 298 6.54 15.27 -24.38
N GLU A 299 6.79 14.06 -23.89
CA GLU A 299 5.79 12.99 -23.89
C GLU A 299 4.66 13.30 -22.90
N PRO A 300 3.41 12.86 -23.17
CA PRO A 300 2.33 13.02 -22.21
C PRO A 300 2.66 12.29 -20.91
N PHE A 301 2.52 12.97 -19.78
CA PHE A 301 2.73 12.40 -18.45
C PHE A 301 1.47 12.52 -17.61
N SER A 302 1.31 11.64 -16.63
CA SER A 302 0.26 11.70 -15.62
C SER A 302 0.87 12.19 -14.30
N PRO A 303 0.12 12.87 -13.41
CA PRO A 303 0.63 13.24 -12.08
C PRO A 303 1.16 12.03 -11.28
N THR A 304 0.60 10.84 -11.52
CA THR A 304 1.03 9.58 -10.91
C THR A 304 2.34 9.04 -11.49
N THR A 305 2.73 9.45 -12.70
CA THR A 305 3.99 9.07 -13.35
C THR A 305 4.68 10.33 -13.88
N PRO A 306 5.36 11.09 -13.00
CA PRO A 306 6.02 12.33 -13.40
C PRO A 306 7.13 12.08 -14.44
N PRO A 307 7.39 13.04 -15.33
CA PRO A 307 8.38 12.88 -16.38
C PRO A 307 9.79 12.97 -15.78
N VAL A 308 10.65 12.01 -16.14
CA VAL A 308 12.06 12.02 -15.74
C VAL A 308 12.85 12.85 -16.76
N LEU A 309 13.08 14.13 -16.46
CA LEU A 309 13.61 15.11 -17.41
C LEU A 309 15.15 15.19 -17.44
N ASN A 310 15.85 14.76 -16.38
CA ASN A 310 17.30 14.92 -16.22
C ASN A 310 17.99 13.59 -15.85
N LYS A 311 18.07 12.66 -16.81
CA LYS A 311 18.68 11.33 -16.58
C LYS A 311 20.21 11.34 -16.60
N ASP A 312 20.80 12.25 -17.35
CA ASP A 312 22.24 12.34 -17.56
C ASP A 312 22.78 13.65 -16.97
N PRO A 313 23.72 13.62 -16.01
CA PRO A 313 24.30 14.83 -15.44
C PRO A 313 25.12 15.66 -16.45
N LEU A 314 25.49 15.08 -17.60
CA LEU A 314 26.21 15.78 -18.67
C LEU A 314 25.29 16.50 -19.67
N SER A 315 24.00 16.18 -19.65
CA SER A 315 23.00 16.82 -20.52
C SER A 315 22.47 18.11 -19.87
N PRO A 316 22.11 19.12 -20.68
CA PRO A 316 21.53 20.36 -20.15
C PRO A 316 20.23 20.07 -19.42
N ARG A 317 20.00 20.80 -18.32
CA ARG A 317 18.84 20.61 -17.44
C ARG A 317 17.56 21.03 -18.17
N LEU A 318 16.62 20.10 -18.30
CA LEU A 318 15.31 20.34 -18.90
C LEU A 318 14.28 20.70 -17.82
N GLU A 319 13.53 21.76 -18.07
CA GLU A 319 12.45 22.25 -17.20
C GLU A 319 11.12 22.37 -17.95
N ILE A 320 10.02 22.09 -17.25
CA ILE A 320 8.67 22.27 -17.78
C ILE A 320 8.32 23.75 -17.76
N HIS A 321 8.23 24.37 -18.94
CA HIS A 321 7.90 25.78 -19.08
C HIS A 321 6.42 26.03 -19.36
N ALA A 322 5.71 25.05 -19.88
CA ALA A 322 4.26 25.11 -20.05
C ALA A 322 3.69 23.70 -20.12
N TYR A 323 2.39 23.54 -19.86
CA TYR A 323 1.71 22.27 -20.09
C TYR A 323 0.23 22.47 -20.45
N ALA A 324 -0.29 21.53 -21.24
CA ALA A 324 -1.70 21.42 -21.60
C ALA A 324 -2.32 20.18 -20.96
N GLY A 325 -3.55 20.27 -20.46
CA GLY A 325 -4.32 19.17 -19.88
C GLY A 325 -5.31 19.68 -18.83
N PRO A 326 -6.08 18.84 -18.14
CA PRO A 326 -6.11 17.37 -18.22
C PRO A 326 -6.78 16.88 -19.50
N MET A 327 -6.30 15.76 -20.05
CA MET A 327 -6.86 15.11 -21.25
C MET A 327 -6.66 13.59 -21.21
N ASP A 328 -7.42 12.85 -21.99
CA ASP A 328 -7.29 11.39 -22.09
C ASP A 328 -5.96 10.99 -22.74
N LYS A 329 -5.45 9.77 -22.48
CA LYS A 329 -4.19 9.29 -23.08
C LYS A 329 -4.14 9.42 -24.61
N LYS A 330 -5.23 9.05 -25.28
CA LYS A 330 -5.35 9.10 -26.75
C LYS A 330 -5.38 10.54 -27.24
N GLU A 331 -6.14 11.39 -26.56
CA GLU A 331 -6.23 12.80 -26.86
C GLU A 331 -4.89 13.51 -26.64
N ALA A 332 -4.16 13.16 -25.57
CA ALA A 332 -2.82 13.69 -25.29
C ALA A 332 -1.78 13.33 -26.34
N GLN A 333 -1.82 12.10 -26.84
CA GLN A 333 -0.96 11.67 -27.94
C GLN A 333 -1.29 12.43 -29.22
N GLU A 334 -2.57 12.63 -29.51
CA GLU A 334 -3.02 13.39 -30.69
C GLU A 334 -2.67 14.88 -30.57
N PHE A 335 -2.94 15.49 -29.43
CA PHE A 335 -2.59 16.87 -29.11
C PHE A 335 -1.08 17.09 -29.28
N ARG A 336 -0.26 16.18 -28.73
CA ARG A 336 1.20 16.21 -28.93
C ARG A 336 1.58 16.07 -30.40
N ARG A 337 0.97 15.14 -31.14
CA ARG A 337 1.27 14.91 -32.57
C ARG A 337 1.01 16.19 -33.37
N VAL A 338 -0.14 16.81 -33.15
CA VAL A 338 -0.56 18.05 -33.79
C VAL A 338 0.33 19.21 -33.36
N TRP A 339 0.71 19.30 -32.09
CA TRP A 339 1.58 20.35 -31.61
C TRP A 339 3.02 20.23 -32.10
N LYS A 340 3.57 19.01 -32.19
CA LYS A 340 4.91 18.74 -32.72
C LYS A 340 4.96 19.00 -34.23
N THR A 341 3.96 18.51 -34.95
CA THR A 341 3.89 18.58 -36.42
C THR A 341 2.51 19.08 -36.85
N PRO A 342 2.27 20.40 -36.77
CA PRO A 342 0.96 20.97 -37.09
C PRO A 342 0.62 20.72 -38.57
N PRO A 343 -0.54 20.10 -38.88
CA PRO A 343 -0.98 19.95 -40.26
C PRO A 343 -1.09 21.31 -40.96
N ARG A 344 -0.77 21.36 -42.25
CA ARG A 344 -0.77 22.59 -43.07
C ARG A 344 -2.12 23.32 -43.11
N THR A 345 -3.20 22.65 -42.71
CA THR A 345 -4.58 23.15 -42.66
C THR A 345 -4.94 23.85 -41.34
N LEU A 346 -4.06 23.85 -40.32
CA LEU A 346 -4.26 24.62 -39.09
C LEU A 346 -4.07 26.12 -39.36
N ASN A 347 -5.11 26.73 -39.92
CA ASN A 347 -5.26 28.18 -39.95
C ASN A 347 -5.91 28.60 -38.63
N PHE A 348 -5.12 29.23 -37.75
CA PHE A 348 -5.64 29.87 -36.53
C PHE A 348 -6.47 31.10 -36.90
N ASN A 349 -7.68 30.89 -37.42
CA ASN A 349 -8.61 31.96 -37.73
C ASN A 349 -9.20 32.50 -36.43
N SER A 350 -8.61 33.59 -35.91
CA SER A 350 -9.30 34.41 -34.92
C SER A 350 -10.44 35.19 -35.58
N PRO A 351 -11.65 35.26 -34.99
CA PRO A 351 -12.80 35.98 -35.55
C PRO A 351 -12.64 37.51 -35.58
N SER A 352 -11.44 38.05 -35.31
CA SER A 352 -11.20 39.48 -35.07
C SER A 352 -10.03 40.08 -35.86
N ARG A 353 -9.48 39.38 -36.87
CA ARG A 353 -8.28 39.87 -37.59
C ARG A 353 -8.52 40.07 -39.09
N LYS A 354 -7.91 41.14 -39.61
CA LYS A 354 -7.94 41.54 -41.02
C LYS A 354 -7.48 40.39 -41.94
N PRO A 355 -8.03 40.24 -43.16
CA PRO A 355 -7.89 39.04 -44.00
C PRO A 355 -6.47 38.72 -44.54
N ASN A 356 -5.43 39.47 -44.17
CA ASN A 356 -4.12 39.46 -44.84
C ASN A 356 -2.93 38.99 -43.98
N GLU A 357 -3.17 38.47 -42.77
CA GLU A 357 -2.10 37.84 -41.97
C GLU A 357 -2.37 36.35 -41.78
N ASN A 358 -2.14 35.56 -42.84
CA ASN A 358 -1.99 34.11 -42.71
C ASN A 358 -0.69 33.83 -41.95
N VAL A 359 -0.72 33.92 -40.62
CA VAL A 359 0.44 33.58 -39.80
C VAL A 359 0.59 32.07 -39.78
N SER A 360 1.31 31.56 -40.77
CA SER A 360 1.70 30.15 -40.85
C SER A 360 2.33 29.72 -39.52
N VAL A 361 1.92 28.55 -39.03
CA VAL A 361 2.43 27.94 -37.80
C VAL A 361 3.96 27.84 -37.82
N THR A 362 4.52 27.62 -39.00
CA THR A 362 5.96 27.62 -39.28
C THR A 362 6.57 29.02 -39.11
N SER A 363 5.89 30.08 -39.57
CA SER A 363 6.35 31.47 -39.40
C SER A 363 6.35 31.91 -37.94
N LEU A 364 5.42 31.44 -37.10
CA LEU A 364 5.42 31.71 -35.65
C LEU A 364 6.58 31.07 -34.91
N ARG A 365 6.94 29.82 -35.26
CA ARG A 365 8.12 29.16 -34.69
C ARG A 365 9.43 29.87 -35.06
N TYR A 366 9.51 30.41 -36.29
CA TYR A 366 10.72 31.10 -36.75
C TYR A 366 10.80 32.57 -36.33
N LYS A 367 9.67 33.25 -36.08
CA LYS A 367 9.64 34.66 -35.68
C LYS A 367 9.87 34.88 -34.18
N ASP A 368 9.60 33.87 -33.36
CA ASP A 368 9.69 33.98 -31.90
C ASP A 368 10.30 32.67 -31.34
N PRO A 369 11.64 32.56 -31.30
CA PRO A 369 12.31 31.37 -30.76
C PRO A 369 12.03 31.16 -29.26
N ASP A 370 11.69 32.23 -28.54
CA ASP A 370 11.51 32.22 -27.09
C ASP A 370 10.10 31.86 -26.63
N LYS A 371 9.06 32.18 -27.42
CA LYS A 371 7.65 31.89 -27.07
C LYS A 371 6.80 31.33 -28.20
N GLY A 372 7.39 31.06 -29.36
CA GLY A 372 6.66 30.59 -30.53
C GLY A 372 5.95 29.26 -30.29
N LEU A 373 6.60 28.32 -29.59
CA LEU A 373 6.04 26.99 -29.34
C LEU A 373 4.90 27.04 -28.32
N GLU A 374 5.03 27.86 -27.29
CA GLU A 374 4.05 28.11 -26.23
C GLU A 374 2.80 28.80 -26.80
N ARG A 375 2.98 29.80 -27.68
CA ARG A 375 1.85 30.46 -28.37
C ARG A 375 1.05 29.49 -29.23
N ILE A 376 1.72 28.55 -29.90
CA ILE A 376 1.05 27.51 -30.70
C ILE A 376 0.30 26.56 -29.76
N GLY A 377 0.94 26.11 -28.67
CA GLY A 377 0.34 25.25 -27.66
C GLY A 377 -0.90 25.87 -27.02
N LYS A 378 -0.82 27.16 -26.64
CA LYS A 378 -1.94 27.91 -26.05
C LYS A 378 -3.14 28.04 -26.99
N ARG A 379 -2.90 28.24 -28.29
CA ARG A 379 -3.99 28.28 -29.28
C ARG A 379 -4.59 26.90 -29.49
N LEU A 380 -3.75 25.88 -29.61
CA LEU A 380 -4.19 24.51 -29.73
C LEU A 380 -5.00 24.08 -28.50
N ALA A 381 -4.58 24.50 -27.30
CA ALA A 381 -5.31 24.24 -26.07
C ALA A 381 -6.71 24.86 -26.09
N LYS A 382 -6.85 26.07 -26.65
CA LYS A 382 -8.15 26.71 -26.86
C LYS A 382 -9.01 25.96 -27.88
N ASP A 383 -8.42 25.44 -28.95
CA ASP A 383 -9.14 24.68 -29.98
C ASP A 383 -9.63 23.31 -29.47
N TYR A 384 -8.87 22.69 -28.56
CA TYR A 384 -9.21 21.42 -27.90
C TYR A 384 -10.00 21.60 -26.59
N ASP A 385 -10.31 22.84 -26.19
CA ASP A 385 -10.97 23.18 -24.91
C ASP A 385 -10.27 22.60 -23.66
N VAL A 386 -8.94 22.55 -23.68
CA VAL A 386 -8.12 22.05 -22.58
C VAL A 386 -7.45 23.19 -21.82
N SER A 387 -7.22 22.99 -20.51
CA SER A 387 -6.52 23.99 -19.70
C SER A 387 -5.05 24.09 -20.12
N TRP A 388 -4.54 25.31 -20.04
CA TRP A 388 -3.19 25.67 -20.44
C TRP A 388 -2.54 26.46 -19.32
N LYS A 389 -1.33 26.05 -18.91
CA LYS A 389 -0.57 26.71 -17.84
C LYS A 389 0.85 26.96 -18.30
N GLU A 390 1.32 28.19 -18.08
CA GLU A 390 2.69 28.62 -18.41
C GLU A 390 3.45 28.94 -17.13
N TYR A 391 4.69 28.48 -17.07
CA TYR A 391 5.64 28.90 -16.05
C TYR A 391 6.15 30.29 -16.38
N TRP A 392 6.03 31.18 -15.41
CA TRP A 392 6.59 32.53 -15.50
C TRP A 392 7.72 32.65 -14.50
N SER A 393 8.96 32.69 -15.00
CA SER A 393 10.17 32.83 -14.18
C SER A 393 10.12 34.03 -13.23
N PHE A 394 9.51 35.14 -13.65
CA PHE A 394 9.34 36.33 -12.80
C PHE A 394 8.32 36.17 -11.67
N LEU A 395 7.36 35.24 -11.79
CA LEU A 395 6.39 34.92 -10.73
C LEU A 395 6.79 33.70 -9.90
N GLY A 396 7.77 32.91 -10.36
CA GLY A 396 8.15 31.64 -9.75
C GLY A 396 7.01 30.60 -9.70
N LYS A 397 5.97 30.75 -10.53
CA LYS A 397 4.79 29.89 -10.52
C LYS A 397 4.18 29.71 -11.92
N PHE A 398 3.40 28.65 -12.07
CA PHE A 398 2.56 28.41 -13.23
C PHE A 398 1.29 29.29 -13.17
N SER A 399 0.92 29.92 -14.28
CA SER A 399 -0.27 30.77 -14.42
C SER A 399 -1.06 30.48 -15.69
#